data_AF-A0A6M3JQ72-F1
#
_entry.id   AF-A0A6M3JQ72-F1
#
_cell.length_a   1.000
_cell.length_b   1.000
_cell.length_c   1.000
_cell.angle_alpha   90.00
_cell.angle_beta   90.00
_cell.angle_gamma   90.00
#
_symmetry.space_group_name_H-M   'P 1'
#
loop_
_entity.id
_entity.type
_entity.pdbx_description
1 polymer ?
#
loop_
_entity_poly.entity_id
_entity_poly.type
_entity_poly.pdbx_seq_one_letter_code
_entity_poly.pdbx_strand_id
1 'polypeptide(L)'
;MIGARYTGLTNEQGKWTGKVRLMWRDLEKPRHVKKPTVWAVWNDLFHENVPADFIIYVCEIMCACPQHTFLILTKRPERIEPVFYGEEGNWYLGGGDYMPNVWLGVTAETQQRANERIPVLLQIPAAVRFVSCEPLLSEINLEMALEDFQPLNPDFSKKPAPVQWIILGGESGPRARPIHADWARSVRDQCVEAGVPFFFKQWGEWNPEGQRNWMAVKGRKAGNNNLPGYRTSMYRVGQKAAGRLLDSREWSGFPG
;
A
#
# COMPACT_ATOMS: atom_id res chain seq x y z
N MET A 1 -6.78 25.31 2.89
CA MET A 1 -6.44 25.32 4.32
C MET A 1 -6.15 23.89 4.76
N ILE A 2 -4.98 23.65 5.35
CA ILE A 2 -4.66 22.38 5.99
C ILE A 2 -5.55 22.30 7.25
N GLY A 3 -6.48 21.35 7.31
CA GLY A 3 -7.39 21.22 8.47
C GLY A 3 -6.61 21.04 9.77
N ALA A 4 -7.20 21.43 10.91
CA ALA A 4 -6.55 21.41 12.24
C ALA A 4 -5.81 20.10 12.57
N ARG A 5 -6.28 18.97 12.03
CA ARG A 5 -5.66 17.64 12.13
C ARG A 5 -4.24 17.53 11.58
N TYR A 6 -3.86 18.37 10.62
CA TYR A 6 -2.57 18.31 9.90
C TYR A 6 -1.65 19.52 10.19
N THR A 7 -2.11 20.48 11.00
CA THR A 7 -1.32 21.66 11.40
C THR A 7 0.01 21.25 12.03
N GLY A 8 1.13 21.74 11.50
CA GLY A 8 2.48 21.46 11.99
C GLY A 8 3.08 20.12 11.57
N LEU A 9 2.33 19.29 10.83
CA LEU A 9 2.83 18.01 10.29
C LEU A 9 3.52 18.18 8.93
N THR A 10 3.23 19.27 8.22
CA THR A 10 3.91 19.62 6.97
C THR A 10 4.48 21.02 7.05
N ASN A 11 5.64 21.24 6.43
CA ASN A 11 6.19 22.57 6.22
C ASN A 11 5.38 23.36 5.17
N GLU A 12 5.75 24.62 4.93
CA GLU A 12 5.07 25.50 3.95
C GLU A 12 5.09 24.95 2.52
N GLN A 13 6.05 24.06 2.20
CA GLN A 13 6.19 23.42 0.90
C GLN A 13 5.40 22.11 0.80
N GLY A 14 4.65 21.74 1.85
CA GLY A 14 3.89 20.50 1.96
C GLY A 14 4.74 19.26 2.21
N LYS A 15 6.01 19.41 2.62
CA LYS A 15 6.85 18.27 3.02
C LYS A 15 6.59 17.92 4.48
N TRP A 16 6.49 16.63 4.76
CA TRP A 16 6.29 16.13 6.13
C TRP A 16 7.46 16.51 7.05
N THR A 17 7.16 16.88 8.30
CA THR A 17 8.14 17.45 9.26
C THR A 17 8.83 16.39 10.13
N GLY A 18 8.53 15.10 9.95
CA GLY A 18 8.99 14.05 10.87
C GLY A 18 8.08 13.84 12.09
N LYS A 19 7.14 14.77 12.33
CA LYS A 19 6.25 14.71 13.49
C LYS A 19 5.11 13.72 13.28
N VAL A 20 4.86 12.90 14.29
CA VAL A 20 3.69 12.03 14.40
C VAL A 20 2.67 12.68 15.33
N ARG A 21 1.39 12.52 14.99
CA ARG A 21 0.27 12.91 15.85
C ARG A 21 -0.62 11.70 16.08
N LEU A 22 -0.70 11.25 17.32
CA LEU A 22 -1.55 10.14 17.73
C LEU A 22 -3.00 10.63 17.86
N MET A 23 -3.91 9.96 17.15
CA MET A 23 -5.32 10.34 17.08
C MET A 23 -6.17 9.45 17.98
N TRP A 24 -5.86 9.38 19.28
CA TRP A 24 -6.53 8.50 20.25
C TRP A 24 -8.06 8.54 20.18
N ARG A 25 -8.64 9.74 20.09
CA ARG A 25 -10.11 9.93 20.02
C ARG A 25 -10.76 9.32 18.78
N ASP A 26 -10.01 9.14 17.70
CA ASP A 26 -10.53 8.59 16.46
C ASP A 26 -10.53 7.06 16.44
N LEU A 27 -9.81 6.41 17.37
CA LEU A 27 -9.62 4.96 17.37
C LEU A 27 -10.90 4.19 17.70
N GLU A 28 -11.83 4.76 18.46
CA GLU A 28 -13.09 4.09 18.83
C GLU A 28 -14.15 4.09 17.72
N LYS A 29 -13.93 4.83 16.63
CA LYS A 29 -14.89 4.93 15.52
C LYS A 29 -15.39 3.58 14.99
N PRO A 30 -14.53 2.56 14.78
CA PRO A 30 -14.97 1.25 14.30
C PRO A 30 -15.99 0.58 15.22
N ARG A 31 -15.88 0.73 16.55
CA ARG A 31 -16.84 0.12 17.49
C ARG A 31 -18.27 0.62 17.31
N HIS A 32 -18.43 1.83 16.79
CA HIS A 32 -19.74 2.46 16.59
C HIS A 32 -20.33 2.18 15.21
N VAL A 33 -19.60 1.53 14.30
CA VAL A 33 -20.07 1.21 12.95
C VAL A 33 -20.57 -0.23 12.90
N LYS A 34 -21.88 -0.40 12.74
CA LYS A 34 -22.51 -1.73 12.66
C LYS A 34 -22.31 -2.41 11.30
N LYS A 35 -22.29 -1.63 10.22
CA LYS A 35 -22.16 -2.15 8.86
C LYS A 35 -20.72 -2.66 8.63
N PRO A 36 -20.52 -3.88 8.11
CA PRO A 36 -19.20 -4.33 7.68
C PRO A 36 -18.52 -3.28 6.79
N THR A 37 -17.30 -2.90 7.14
CA THR A 37 -16.59 -1.75 6.58
C THR A 37 -15.11 -2.11 6.47
N VAL A 38 -14.50 -1.69 5.38
CA VAL A 38 -13.05 -1.75 5.19
C VAL A 38 -12.42 -0.46 5.72
N TRP A 39 -11.60 -0.57 6.75
CA TRP A 39 -10.86 0.53 7.36
C TRP A 39 -9.42 0.50 6.86
N ALA A 40 -9.10 1.39 5.93
CA ALA A 40 -7.75 1.47 5.40
C ALA A 40 -6.89 2.47 6.18
N VAL A 41 -5.85 1.96 6.82
CA VAL A 41 -4.86 2.71 7.59
C VAL A 41 -3.65 2.97 6.69
N TRP A 42 -3.77 4.01 5.86
CA TRP A 42 -2.71 4.44 4.94
C TRP A 42 -1.62 5.29 5.58
N ASN A 43 -1.87 5.79 6.79
CA ASN A 43 -0.81 6.42 7.59
C ASN A 43 0.02 5.30 8.22
N ASP A 44 1.33 5.49 8.29
CA ASP A 44 2.24 4.45 8.77
C ASP A 44 2.08 4.23 10.29
N LEU A 45 1.26 3.25 10.66
CA LEU A 45 1.01 2.84 12.05
C LEU A 45 2.29 2.39 12.75
N PHE A 46 3.25 1.86 11.99
CA PHE A 46 4.52 1.36 12.49
C PHE A 46 5.66 2.37 12.32
N HIS A 47 5.35 3.66 12.10
CA HIS A 47 6.37 4.71 12.15
C HIS A 47 7.11 4.71 13.49
N GLU A 48 8.44 4.81 13.51
CA GLU A 48 9.29 4.72 14.73
C GLU A 48 8.81 5.60 15.92
N ASN A 49 8.28 6.78 15.63
CA ASN A 49 7.69 7.69 16.62
C ASN A 49 6.26 7.34 17.08
N VAL A 50 5.69 6.22 16.65
CA VAL A 50 4.43 5.65 17.16
C VAL A 50 4.78 4.63 18.24
N PRO A 51 4.39 4.86 19.50
CA PRO A 51 4.74 3.98 20.61
C PRO A 51 3.93 2.68 20.54
N ALA A 52 4.49 1.58 21.06
CA ALA A 52 3.84 0.28 21.02
C ALA A 52 2.50 0.23 21.74
N ASP A 53 2.35 0.91 22.88
CA ASP A 53 1.09 0.99 23.63
C ASP A 53 -0.07 1.52 22.76
N PHE A 54 0.19 2.52 21.91
CA PHE A 54 -0.78 3.00 20.92
C PHE A 54 -1.12 1.93 19.88
N ILE A 55 -0.11 1.22 19.37
CA ILE A 55 -0.32 0.16 18.37
C ILE A 55 -1.10 -1.01 18.97
N ILE A 56 -0.81 -1.41 20.21
CA ILE A 56 -1.52 -2.46 20.93
C ILE A 56 -2.98 -2.06 21.16
N TYR A 57 -3.24 -0.82 21.60
CA TYR A 57 -4.61 -0.34 21.74
C TYR A 57 -5.36 -0.31 20.39
N VAL A 58 -4.69 0.03 19.29
CA VAL A 58 -5.27 -0.11 17.94
C VAL A 58 -5.63 -1.57 17.64
N CYS A 59 -4.79 -2.53 18.01
CA CYS A 59 -5.07 -3.96 17.84
C CYS A 59 -6.27 -4.41 18.68
N GLU A 60 -6.42 -3.92 19.92
CA GLU A 60 -7.59 -4.20 20.75
C GLU A 60 -8.90 -3.75 20.09
N ILE A 61 -8.90 -2.59 19.43
CA ILE A 61 -10.05 -2.14 18.64
C ILE A 61 -10.33 -3.10 17.47
N MET A 62 -9.28 -3.53 16.74
CA MET A 62 -9.42 -4.42 15.59
C MET A 62 -9.97 -5.78 15.99
N CYS A 63 -9.45 -6.37 17.08
CA CYS A 63 -9.95 -7.59 17.70
C CYS A 63 -11.41 -7.47 18.13
N ALA A 64 -11.78 -6.34 18.73
CA ALA A 64 -13.14 -6.12 19.21
C ALA A 64 -14.15 -5.80 18.09
N CYS A 65 -13.69 -5.59 16.85
CA CYS A 65 -14.53 -5.28 15.70
C CYS A 65 -14.37 -6.32 14.57
N PRO A 66 -14.68 -7.60 14.80
CA PRO A 66 -14.47 -8.67 13.82
C PRO A 66 -15.33 -8.54 12.56
N GLN A 67 -16.40 -7.73 12.59
CA GLN A 67 -17.23 -7.42 11.42
C GLN A 67 -16.54 -6.49 10.40
N HIS A 68 -15.38 -5.93 10.73
CA HIS A 68 -14.64 -5.01 9.91
C HIS A 68 -13.34 -5.61 9.41
N THR A 69 -12.94 -5.23 8.20
CA THR A 69 -11.61 -5.55 7.67
C THR A 69 -10.71 -4.33 7.84
N PHE A 70 -9.52 -4.52 8.40
CA PHE A 70 -8.54 -3.45 8.57
C PHE A 70 -7.37 -3.67 7.61
N LEU A 71 -7.12 -2.71 6.71
CA LEU A 71 -5.97 -2.74 5.81
C LEU A 71 -4.86 -1.89 6.43
N ILE A 72 -3.75 -2.52 6.83
CA ILE A 72 -2.62 -1.84 7.44
C ILE A 72 -1.48 -1.79 6.43
N LEU A 73 -1.11 -0.59 5.99
CA LEU A 73 0.01 -0.38 5.08
C LEU A 73 1.16 0.31 5.81
N THR A 74 2.37 -0.26 5.74
CA THR A 74 3.56 0.33 6.34
C THR A 74 4.77 0.35 5.40
N LYS A 75 5.74 1.21 5.70
CA LYS A 75 7.08 1.19 5.10
C LYS A 75 8.12 0.53 6.01
N ARG A 76 7.70 0.08 7.20
CA ARG A 76 8.52 -0.40 8.31
C ARG A 76 8.02 -1.76 8.82
N PRO A 77 7.95 -2.78 7.95
CA PRO A 77 7.46 -4.10 8.35
C PRO A 77 8.26 -4.72 9.50
N GLU A 78 9.54 -4.36 9.67
CA GLU A 78 10.41 -4.82 10.75
C GLU A 78 9.90 -4.49 12.15
N ARG A 79 9.01 -3.50 12.30
CA ARG A 79 8.38 -3.17 13.57
C ARG A 79 7.14 -3.98 13.89
N ILE A 80 6.60 -4.74 12.93
CA ILE A 80 5.40 -5.54 13.17
C ILE A 80 5.72 -6.66 14.15
N GLU A 81 6.82 -7.39 13.93
CA GLU A 81 7.13 -8.57 14.74
C GLU A 81 7.46 -8.23 16.21
N PRO A 82 8.35 -7.27 16.52
CA PRO A 82 8.62 -6.87 17.90
C PRO A 82 7.40 -6.33 18.66
N VAL A 83 6.48 -5.64 17.95
CA VAL A 83 5.28 -5.05 18.57
C VAL A 83 4.14 -6.06 18.69
N PHE A 84 3.86 -6.86 17.66
CA PHE A 84 2.73 -7.80 17.72
C PHE A 84 3.09 -9.06 18.49
N TYR A 85 4.28 -9.59 18.25
CA TYR A 85 4.68 -10.91 18.72
C TYR A 85 5.84 -10.87 19.71
N GLY A 86 6.48 -9.71 19.93
CA GLY A 86 7.67 -9.60 20.78
C GLY A 86 7.44 -8.84 22.09
N GLU A 87 8.54 -8.56 22.78
CA GLU A 87 8.54 -7.89 24.09
C GLU A 87 7.98 -6.46 24.04
N GLU A 88 8.11 -5.74 22.92
CA GLU A 88 7.65 -4.34 22.81
C GLU A 88 6.13 -4.23 23.02
N GLY A 89 5.37 -5.22 22.53
CA GLY A 89 3.94 -5.34 22.78
C GLY A 89 3.56 -6.33 23.86
N ASN A 90 4.51 -6.74 24.71
CA ASN A 90 4.30 -7.72 25.77
C ASN A 90 3.66 -9.03 25.24
N TRP A 91 4.14 -9.51 24.08
CA TRP A 91 3.68 -10.74 23.44
C TRP A 91 2.16 -10.75 23.17
N TYR A 92 1.62 -9.60 22.73
CA TYR A 92 0.19 -9.39 22.50
C TYR A 92 -0.46 -10.49 21.63
N LEU A 93 0.20 -10.88 20.55
CA LEU A 93 -0.12 -12.07 19.77
C LEU A 93 0.93 -13.15 20.08
N GLY A 94 0.49 -14.37 20.39
CA GLY A 94 1.40 -15.51 20.62
C GLY A 94 2.19 -15.85 19.35
N GLY A 95 3.36 -16.46 19.49
CA GLY A 95 4.37 -16.72 18.42
C GLY A 95 3.89 -17.57 17.24
N GLY A 96 2.99 -17.00 16.43
CA GLY A 96 2.35 -17.61 15.26
C GLY A 96 0.84 -17.35 15.11
N ASP A 97 0.23 -16.60 16.04
CA ASP A 97 -1.14 -16.14 15.91
C ASP A 97 -1.28 -14.97 14.92
N TYR A 98 -2.50 -14.59 14.56
CA TYR A 98 -2.79 -13.35 13.82
C TYR A 98 -4.28 -13.00 13.94
N MET A 99 -4.61 -11.72 13.80
CA MET A 99 -6.00 -11.26 13.74
C MET A 99 -6.61 -11.58 12.35
N PRO A 100 -7.70 -12.36 12.25
CA PRO A 100 -8.25 -12.82 10.96
C PRO A 100 -8.81 -11.67 10.11
N ASN A 101 -9.16 -10.55 10.72
CA ASN A 101 -9.75 -9.38 10.08
C ASN A 101 -8.74 -8.25 9.83
N VAL A 102 -7.45 -8.49 10.05
CA VAL A 102 -6.36 -7.54 9.79
C VAL A 102 -5.52 -8.03 8.63
N TRP A 103 -5.43 -7.21 7.60
CA TRP A 103 -4.62 -7.45 6.41
C TRP A 103 -3.37 -6.58 6.51
N LEU A 104 -2.20 -7.19 6.38
CA LEU A 104 -0.91 -6.52 6.52
C LEU A 104 -0.31 -6.30 5.14
N GLY A 105 0.22 -5.11 4.89
CA GLY A 105 0.89 -4.83 3.64
C GLY A 105 2.04 -3.86 3.75
N VAL A 106 2.92 -3.93 2.76
CA VAL A 106 4.08 -3.06 2.63
C VAL A 106 3.98 -2.18 1.40
N THR A 107 4.49 -0.96 1.50
CA THR A 107 4.71 -0.13 0.31
C THR A 107 5.97 -0.58 -0.41
N ALA A 108 5.92 -0.72 -1.73
CA ALA A 108 7.06 -0.99 -2.59
C ALA A 108 7.11 0.03 -3.73
N GLU A 109 7.74 1.19 -3.51
CA GLU A 109 7.79 2.23 -4.54
C GLU A 109 8.80 1.93 -5.66
N THR A 110 9.81 1.12 -5.37
CA THR A 110 10.89 0.72 -6.29
C THR A 110 11.29 -0.74 -6.07
N GLN A 111 12.04 -1.34 -7.00
CA GLN A 111 12.59 -2.70 -6.82
C GLN A 111 13.42 -2.82 -5.54
N GLN A 112 14.23 -1.79 -5.22
CA GLN A 112 15.01 -1.78 -3.99
C GLN A 112 14.10 -1.91 -2.76
N ARG A 113 13.01 -1.13 -2.69
CA ARG A 113 12.07 -1.19 -1.57
C ARG A 113 11.29 -2.50 -1.53
N ALA A 114 10.97 -3.08 -2.69
CA ALA A 114 10.38 -4.40 -2.79
C ALA A 114 11.31 -5.46 -2.15
N ASN A 115 12.58 -5.49 -2.56
CA ASN A 115 13.59 -6.41 -2.06
C ASN A 115 13.83 -6.26 -0.55
N GLU A 116 13.75 -5.04 -0.02
CA GLU A 116 13.92 -4.78 1.41
C GLU A 116 12.72 -5.23 2.25
N ARG A 117 11.48 -5.03 1.76
CA ARG A 117 10.27 -5.10 2.60
C ARG A 117 9.43 -6.36 2.40
N ILE A 118 9.36 -6.89 1.19
CA ILE A 118 8.56 -8.08 0.88
C ILE A 118 9.07 -9.31 1.66
N PRO A 119 10.39 -9.59 1.72
CA PRO A 119 10.89 -10.73 2.48
C PRO A 119 10.57 -10.66 3.98
N VAL A 120 10.52 -9.46 4.56
CA VAL A 120 10.12 -9.25 5.95
C VAL A 120 8.62 -9.52 6.12
N LEU A 121 7.77 -8.98 5.23
CA LEU A 121 6.32 -9.20 5.26
C LEU A 121 5.96 -10.69 5.16
N LEU A 122 6.63 -11.46 4.31
CA LEU A 122 6.36 -12.87 4.12
C LEU A 122 6.60 -13.70 5.40
N GLN A 123 7.56 -13.28 6.23
CA GLN A 123 7.86 -13.95 7.50
C GLN A 123 6.85 -13.65 8.62
N ILE A 124 6.04 -12.60 8.49
CA ILE A 124 5.12 -12.15 9.53
C ILE A 124 3.78 -12.88 9.38
N PRO A 125 3.25 -13.54 10.42
CA PRO A 125 1.90 -14.12 10.40
C PRO A 125 0.83 -13.07 10.09
N ALA A 126 -0.03 -13.37 9.12
CA ALA A 126 -1.07 -12.47 8.66
C ALA A 126 -2.23 -13.25 8.04
N ALA A 127 -3.46 -12.74 8.20
CA ALA A 127 -4.62 -13.28 7.51
C ALA A 127 -4.55 -13.06 6.00
N VAL A 128 -4.14 -11.84 5.61
CA VAL A 128 -3.84 -11.47 4.23
C VAL A 128 -2.57 -10.62 4.20
N ARG A 129 -1.70 -10.90 3.22
CA ARG A 129 -0.53 -10.10 2.86
C ARG A 129 -0.78 -9.39 1.53
N PHE A 130 -0.52 -8.08 1.50
CA PHE A 130 -0.61 -7.31 0.26
C PHE A 130 0.61 -6.42 0.04
N VAL A 131 0.91 -6.11 -1.22
CA VAL A 131 1.96 -5.14 -1.57
C VAL A 131 1.32 -3.98 -2.30
N SER A 132 1.59 -2.77 -1.82
CA SER A 132 1.19 -1.53 -2.47
C SER A 132 2.37 -0.94 -3.23
N CYS A 133 2.37 -1.14 -4.54
CA CYS A 133 3.26 -0.51 -5.50
C CYS A 133 2.84 0.95 -5.76
N GLU A 134 2.81 1.76 -4.69
CA GLU A 134 2.27 3.13 -4.72
C GLU A 134 3.08 4.16 -3.90
N PRO A 135 3.51 5.27 -4.52
CA PRO A 135 3.56 5.44 -5.97
C PRO A 135 4.59 4.49 -6.60
N LEU A 136 4.29 3.97 -7.79
CA LEU A 136 5.30 3.21 -8.54
C LEU A 136 6.33 4.17 -9.18
N LEU A 137 7.60 4.02 -8.80
CA LEU A 137 8.70 4.90 -9.18
C LEU A 137 9.78 4.21 -10.01
N SER A 138 9.79 2.89 -10.07
CA SER A 138 10.61 2.08 -10.99
C SER A 138 9.83 0.85 -11.43
N GLU A 139 10.37 0.12 -12.41
CA GLU A 139 9.94 -1.26 -12.64
C GLU A 139 10.14 -2.12 -11.38
N ILE A 140 9.26 -3.10 -11.19
CA ILE A 140 9.31 -4.09 -10.11
C ILE A 140 9.03 -5.48 -10.69
N ASN A 141 9.96 -6.39 -10.48
CA ASN A 141 9.76 -7.84 -10.54
C ASN A 141 9.22 -8.32 -9.19
N LEU A 142 8.05 -8.96 -9.21
CA LEU A 142 7.29 -9.48 -8.08
C LEU A 142 7.40 -11.00 -7.91
N GLU A 143 8.26 -11.70 -8.66
CA GLU A 143 8.47 -13.15 -8.57
C GLU A 143 8.56 -13.63 -7.11
N MET A 144 9.42 -13.01 -6.28
CA MET A 144 9.54 -13.35 -4.86
C MET A 144 8.27 -13.15 -4.02
N ALA A 145 7.35 -12.29 -4.47
CA ALA A 145 6.11 -12.00 -3.78
C ALA A 145 4.99 -12.98 -4.17
N LEU A 146 5.04 -13.49 -5.40
CA LEU A 146 3.96 -14.23 -6.05
C LEU A 146 4.17 -15.75 -5.99
N GLU A 147 5.41 -16.22 -5.86
CA GLU A 147 5.75 -17.63 -5.73
C GLU A 147 5.54 -18.20 -4.32
N ASP A 148 5.38 -19.53 -4.23
CA ASP A 148 5.18 -20.24 -2.97
C ASP A 148 6.29 -19.92 -1.95
N PHE A 149 5.88 -19.27 -0.86
CA PHE A 149 6.79 -18.91 0.22
C PHE A 149 6.88 -20.04 1.27
N GLN A 150 8.10 -20.49 1.56
CA GLN A 150 8.39 -21.35 2.71
C GLN A 150 8.86 -20.47 3.87
N PRO A 151 8.17 -20.45 5.02
CA PRO A 151 8.60 -19.64 6.15
C PRO A 151 9.90 -20.18 6.73
N LEU A 152 10.76 -19.26 7.18
CA LEU A 152 11.96 -19.60 7.93
C LEU A 152 11.65 -20.22 9.30
N ASN A 153 10.49 -19.87 9.89
CA ASN A 153 10.02 -20.44 11.13
C ASN A 153 8.87 -21.44 10.87
N PRO A 154 9.07 -22.75 11.07
CA PRO A 154 8.07 -23.79 10.81
C PRO A 154 6.94 -23.84 11.86
N ASP A 155 7.06 -23.15 12.99
CA ASP A 155 6.05 -23.15 14.07
C ASP A 155 4.78 -22.34 13.74
N PHE A 156 4.72 -21.73 12.55
CA PHE A 156 3.50 -21.12 12.03
C PHE A 156 2.51 -22.22 11.61
N SER A 157 1.69 -22.66 12.57
CA SER A 157 0.66 -23.71 12.43
C SER A 157 -0.32 -23.52 11.27
N LYS A 158 -0.37 -22.33 10.65
CA LYS A 158 -1.06 -22.05 9.40
C LYS A 158 -0.04 -21.65 8.34
N LYS A 159 0.01 -22.41 7.24
CA LYS A 159 0.92 -22.15 6.12
C LYS A 159 0.87 -20.67 5.73
N PRO A 160 2.00 -19.93 5.76
CA PRO A 160 2.02 -18.59 5.23
C PRO A 160 1.83 -18.69 3.72
N ALA A 161 0.73 -18.14 3.23
CA ALA A 161 0.52 -17.98 1.80
C ALA A 161 1.38 -16.82 1.27
N PRO A 162 1.80 -16.88 -0.02
CA PRO A 162 2.48 -15.77 -0.71
C PRO A 162 1.62 -14.50 -0.70
N VAL A 163 2.11 -13.39 -1.25
CA VAL A 163 1.31 -12.16 -1.33
C VAL A 163 0.01 -12.45 -2.10
N GLN A 164 -1.14 -12.11 -1.49
CA GLN A 164 -2.46 -12.41 -2.07
C GLN A 164 -3.11 -11.20 -2.74
N TRP A 165 -2.46 -10.05 -2.73
CA TRP A 165 -3.00 -8.85 -3.36
C TRP A 165 -1.92 -7.83 -3.72
N ILE A 166 -1.98 -7.34 -4.95
CA ILE A 166 -1.13 -6.25 -5.42
C ILE A 166 -1.98 -5.02 -5.73
N ILE A 167 -1.61 -3.89 -5.14
CA ILE A 167 -2.18 -2.58 -5.40
C ILE A 167 -1.15 -1.76 -6.18
N LEU A 168 -1.56 -1.05 -7.22
CA LEU A 168 -0.67 -0.22 -8.02
C LEU A 168 -1.31 1.13 -8.37
N GLY A 169 -0.49 2.17 -8.33
CA GLY A 169 -0.92 3.51 -8.69
C GLY A 169 0.22 4.53 -8.79
N GLY A 170 -0.06 5.62 -9.52
CA GLY A 170 0.87 6.73 -9.72
C GLY A 170 0.77 7.83 -8.66
N GLU A 171 1.73 8.75 -8.69
CA GLU A 171 1.79 9.89 -7.76
C GLU A 171 0.66 10.89 -7.97
N SER A 172 0.10 11.41 -6.87
CA SER A 172 -0.87 12.49 -6.87
C SER A 172 -0.25 13.79 -6.32
N GLY A 173 -0.80 14.94 -6.70
CA GLY A 173 -0.41 16.23 -6.17
C GLY A 173 0.44 17.11 -7.10
N PRO A 174 0.76 18.34 -6.67
CA PRO A 174 1.30 19.38 -7.55
C PRO A 174 2.67 19.06 -8.17
N ARG A 175 3.42 18.12 -7.58
CA ARG A 175 4.76 17.69 -7.99
C ARG A 175 4.85 16.21 -8.35
N ALA A 176 3.71 15.58 -8.67
CA ALA A 176 3.68 14.17 -9.05
C ALA A 176 4.59 13.87 -10.24
N ARG A 177 5.37 12.80 -10.16
CA ARG A 177 6.13 12.25 -11.28
C ARG A 177 5.21 11.35 -12.14
N PRO A 178 5.43 11.28 -13.47
CA PRO A 178 4.73 10.32 -14.32
C PRO A 178 5.19 8.89 -14.00
N ILE A 179 4.23 8.00 -13.75
CA ILE A 179 4.46 6.55 -13.75
C ILE A 179 4.66 6.08 -15.20
N HIS A 180 5.52 5.07 -15.39
CA HIS A 180 5.69 4.45 -16.70
C HIS A 180 4.54 3.48 -17.01
N ALA A 181 3.88 3.63 -18.17
CA ALA A 181 2.76 2.77 -18.56
C ALA A 181 3.15 1.28 -18.66
N ASP A 182 4.33 0.99 -19.21
CA ASP A 182 4.79 -0.38 -19.37
C ASP A 182 5.15 -1.04 -18.03
N TRP A 183 5.56 -0.29 -17.00
CA TRP A 183 5.75 -0.87 -15.65
C TRP A 183 4.40 -1.26 -15.02
N ALA A 184 3.36 -0.46 -15.23
CA ALA A 184 2.01 -0.81 -14.78
C ALA A 184 1.47 -2.07 -15.48
N ARG A 185 1.74 -2.22 -16.78
CA ARG A 185 1.40 -3.43 -17.54
C ARG A 185 2.19 -4.65 -17.07
N SER A 186 3.51 -4.50 -16.90
CA SER A 186 4.39 -5.57 -16.40
C SER A 186 3.91 -6.11 -15.05
N VAL A 187 3.62 -5.24 -14.07
CA VAL A 187 3.11 -5.67 -12.76
C VAL A 187 1.74 -6.36 -12.89
N ARG A 188 0.83 -5.81 -13.71
CA ARG A 188 -0.46 -6.45 -13.98
C ARG A 188 -0.28 -7.86 -14.55
N ASP A 189 0.58 -8.01 -15.56
CA ASP A 189 0.78 -9.27 -16.27
C ASP A 189 1.37 -10.34 -15.34
N GLN A 190 2.36 -9.97 -14.52
CA GLN A 190 2.90 -10.83 -13.45
C GLN A 190 1.79 -11.31 -12.49
N CYS A 191 0.89 -10.42 -12.06
CA CYS A 191 -0.22 -10.79 -11.16
C CYS A 191 -1.23 -11.72 -11.84
N VAL A 192 -1.58 -11.44 -13.10
CA VAL A 192 -2.52 -12.26 -13.89
C VAL A 192 -1.96 -13.66 -14.10
N GLU A 193 -0.67 -13.76 -14.44
CA GLU A 193 0.03 -15.04 -14.63
C GLU A 193 0.07 -15.85 -13.33
N ALA A 194 0.33 -15.21 -12.19
CA ALA A 194 0.34 -15.86 -10.88
C ALA A 194 -1.06 -16.12 -10.29
N GLY A 195 -2.14 -15.65 -10.93
CA GLY A 195 -3.50 -15.75 -10.38
C GLY A 195 -3.73 -14.90 -9.13
N VAL A 196 -2.88 -13.90 -8.87
CA VAL A 196 -2.98 -13.00 -7.71
C VAL A 196 -3.85 -11.78 -8.06
N PRO A 197 -4.85 -11.43 -7.22
CA PRO A 197 -5.65 -10.23 -7.42
C PRO A 197 -4.81 -8.96 -7.64
N PHE A 198 -5.12 -8.23 -8.71
CA PHE A 198 -4.49 -6.97 -9.06
C PHE A 198 -5.49 -5.81 -9.01
N PHE A 199 -5.15 -4.78 -8.24
CA PHE A 199 -5.92 -3.54 -8.11
C PHE A 199 -5.13 -2.36 -8.68
N PHE A 200 -5.54 -1.87 -9.86
CA PHE A 200 -5.02 -0.63 -10.41
C PHE A 200 -5.83 0.54 -9.87
N LYS A 201 -5.26 1.26 -8.90
CA LYS A 201 -5.97 2.34 -8.22
C LYS A 201 -6.16 3.55 -9.11
N GLN A 202 -5.08 4.04 -9.73
CA GLN A 202 -5.08 5.22 -10.59
C GLN A 202 -3.72 5.49 -11.25
N TRP A 203 -3.71 6.31 -12.28
CA TRP A 203 -2.48 6.84 -12.87
C TRP A 203 -1.83 7.98 -12.08
N GLY A 204 -2.52 8.58 -11.11
CA GLY A 204 -2.07 9.80 -10.45
C GLY A 204 -2.38 11.04 -11.29
N GLU A 205 -1.46 12.01 -11.39
CA GLU A 205 -1.70 13.26 -12.15
C GLU A 205 -1.49 13.15 -13.69
N TRP A 206 -0.99 12.00 -14.15
CA TRP A 206 -0.51 11.79 -15.52
C TRP A 206 -1.33 10.72 -16.23
N ASN A 207 -1.46 10.79 -17.55
CA ASN A 207 -2.15 9.78 -18.34
C ASN A 207 -1.28 9.39 -19.55
N PRO A 208 -1.20 8.11 -19.93
CA PRO A 208 -0.54 7.71 -21.16
C PRO A 208 -1.19 8.31 -22.42
N GLU A 209 -0.35 8.58 -23.42
CA GLU A 209 -0.76 8.96 -24.77
C GLU A 209 -1.78 7.97 -25.34
N GLY A 210 -2.81 8.48 -26.01
CA GLY A 210 -3.87 7.64 -26.59
C GLY A 210 -4.99 7.22 -25.62
N GLN A 211 -4.85 7.42 -24.30
CA GLN A 211 -5.95 7.21 -23.36
C GLN A 211 -6.85 8.44 -23.20
N ARG A 212 -8.15 8.24 -22.94
CA ARG A 212 -9.20 9.28 -22.87
C ARG A 212 -8.72 10.58 -22.20
N ASN A 213 -9.18 11.72 -22.75
CA ASN A 213 -8.94 13.10 -22.30
C ASN A 213 -7.60 13.77 -22.67
N TRP A 214 -6.62 13.10 -23.30
CA TRP A 214 -5.36 13.80 -23.67
C TRP A 214 -5.57 14.99 -24.63
N MET A 215 -6.51 14.88 -25.59
CA MET A 215 -6.84 15.95 -26.54
C MET A 215 -7.53 17.17 -25.90
N ALA A 216 -8.13 17.02 -24.71
CA ALA A 216 -8.83 18.10 -24.02
C ALA A 216 -7.90 18.93 -23.13
N VAL A 217 -6.65 18.48 -22.92
CA VAL A 217 -5.72 19.13 -21.98
C VAL A 217 -4.56 19.73 -22.77
N LYS A 218 -4.41 21.06 -22.71
CA LYS A 218 -3.17 21.79 -23.02
C LYS A 218 -2.08 21.48 -21.96
N GLY A 219 -1.85 20.20 -21.69
CA GLY A 219 -1.06 19.71 -20.57
C GLY A 219 0.42 19.74 -20.86
N ARG A 220 1.25 19.89 -19.81
CA ARG A 220 2.70 19.66 -19.95
C ARG A 220 2.91 18.20 -20.32
N LYS A 221 3.47 17.97 -21.50
CA LYS A 221 4.02 16.66 -21.89
C LYS A 221 5.26 16.42 -21.04
N ALA A 222 5.28 15.35 -20.26
CA ALA A 222 6.57 14.77 -19.91
C ALA A 222 7.06 14.20 -21.24
N GLY A 223 8.18 14.72 -21.77
CA GLY A 223 8.80 14.11 -22.95
C GLY A 223 8.91 12.59 -22.71
N ASN A 224 9.00 11.80 -23.78
CA ASN A 224 9.40 10.39 -23.64
C ASN A 224 10.47 10.36 -22.56
N ASN A 225 10.30 9.57 -21.50
CA ASN A 225 11.19 9.59 -20.34
C ASN A 225 12.64 9.17 -20.69
N ASN A 226 13.09 9.32 -21.96
CA ASN A 226 14.43 9.12 -22.51
C ASN A 226 15.09 7.84 -22.03
N LEU A 227 14.28 6.83 -21.72
CA LEU A 227 14.72 5.47 -21.49
C LEU A 227 14.56 4.74 -22.82
N PRO A 228 15.66 4.24 -23.43
CA PRO A 228 15.60 3.47 -24.66
C PRO A 228 14.59 2.32 -24.54
N GLY A 229 13.74 2.13 -25.55
CA GLY A 229 12.81 1.00 -25.65
C GLY A 229 11.36 1.28 -25.24
N TYR A 230 11.09 2.40 -24.58
CA TYR A 230 9.75 2.69 -24.06
C TYR A 230 8.93 3.61 -24.98
N ARG A 231 7.70 3.19 -25.29
CA ARG A 231 6.90 3.74 -26.41
C ARG A 231 5.80 4.73 -26.02
N THR A 232 5.52 4.92 -24.73
CA THR A 232 4.33 5.68 -24.29
C THR A 232 4.71 7.00 -23.62
N SER A 233 4.40 8.13 -24.27
CA SER A 233 4.48 9.45 -23.66
C SER A 233 3.43 9.63 -22.55
N MET A 234 3.73 10.44 -21.54
CA MET A 234 2.80 10.76 -20.44
C MET A 234 2.42 12.24 -20.46
N TYR A 235 1.13 12.54 -20.30
CA TYR A 235 0.60 13.91 -20.28
C TYR A 235 0.02 14.24 -18.92
N ARG A 236 0.36 15.40 -18.37
CA ARG A 236 -0.23 15.87 -17.12
C ARG A 236 -1.64 16.36 -17.39
N VAL A 237 -2.64 15.63 -16.89
CA VAL A 237 -4.07 15.91 -17.12
C VAL A 237 -4.83 16.22 -15.83
N GLY A 238 -4.22 16.00 -14.67
CA GLY A 238 -4.88 16.13 -13.38
C GLY A 238 -5.49 14.80 -12.93
N GLN A 239 -5.42 14.52 -11.62
CA GLN A 239 -5.85 13.24 -11.02
C GLN A 239 -7.22 12.75 -11.51
N LYS A 240 -8.23 13.61 -11.47
CA LYS A 240 -9.60 13.27 -11.87
C LYS A 240 -9.69 12.84 -13.34
N ALA A 241 -8.94 13.48 -14.23
CA ALA A 241 -8.99 13.20 -15.65
C ALA A 241 -8.15 11.99 -16.04
N ALA A 242 -7.07 11.70 -15.31
CA ALA A 242 -6.20 10.54 -15.52
C ALA A 242 -6.93 9.23 -15.21
N GLY A 243 -7.72 9.21 -14.14
CA GLY A 243 -8.58 8.07 -13.82
C GLY A 243 -7.82 6.78 -13.50
N ARG A 244 -8.51 5.65 -13.71
CA ARG A 244 -8.10 4.31 -13.25
C ARG A 244 -8.24 3.21 -14.30
N LEU A 245 -8.25 3.59 -15.58
CA LEU A 245 -8.30 2.63 -16.67
C LEU A 245 -6.87 2.26 -17.07
N LEU A 246 -6.52 0.98 -16.96
CA LEU A 246 -5.29 0.43 -17.53
C LEU A 246 -5.68 -0.42 -18.74
N ASP A 247 -5.24 0.03 -19.92
CA ASP A 247 -5.63 -0.53 -21.23
C ASP A 247 -7.16 -0.61 -21.40
N SER A 248 -7.83 0.53 -21.15
CA SER A 248 -9.28 0.71 -21.31
C SER A 248 -10.17 -0.16 -20.41
N ARG A 249 -9.57 -0.82 -19.41
CA ARG A 249 -10.26 -1.68 -18.45
C ARG A 249 -10.00 -1.24 -17.02
N GLU A 250 -11.01 -1.39 -16.16
CA GLU A 250 -10.81 -1.29 -14.70
C GLU A 250 -10.25 -2.61 -14.17
N TRP A 251 -9.19 -2.51 -13.37
CA TRP A 251 -8.60 -3.64 -12.66
C TRP A 251 -8.87 -3.46 -11.17
N SER A 252 -9.85 -4.20 -10.67
CA SER A 252 -10.36 -4.08 -9.31
C SER A 252 -10.35 -5.42 -8.58
N GLY A 253 -9.31 -6.23 -8.79
CA GLY A 253 -9.16 -7.48 -8.05
C GLY A 253 -9.02 -7.23 -6.55
N PHE A 254 -9.64 -8.08 -5.75
CA PHE A 254 -9.52 -8.12 -4.29
C PHE A 254 -9.36 -9.58 -3.85
N PRO A 255 -8.71 -9.85 -2.71
CA PRO A 255 -8.77 -11.15 -2.05
C PRO A 255 -10.21 -11.59 -1.81
N GLY A 256 -10.48 -12.88 -2.04
CA GLY A 256 -11.78 -13.52 -1.81
C GLY A 256 -12.03 -13.86 -0.35
#